data_AF-A0A060XVN1-F1
#
_entry.id   AF-A0A060XVN1-F1
#
_cell.length_a   1.000
_cell.length_b   1.000
_cell.length_c   1.000
_cell.angle_alpha   90.00
_cell.angle_beta   90.00
_cell.angle_gamma   90.00
#
_symmetry.space_group_name_H-M   'P 1'
#
loop_
_entity.id
_entity.type
_entity.pdbx_description
1 polymer ?
#
loop_
_entity_poly.entity_id
_entity_poly.type
_entity_poly.pdbx_seq_one_letter_code
_entity_poly.pdbx_strand_id
1 'polypeptide(L)'
;MAFHLGRFSDLYALLEGFHFSNRSHPLLQQLWLRAHYLEAECQRGRPLGAVGKYRIRRKFPLPRTIWDGEETSYCFKEKSRSVLWEWYYCKPYPSPREKRALAAATGLTATQVSNWFKNRRQRDRAAHGAAYPKAYPFSDNGRSPPGSPSPLFSCSQPPLLSHMGGGQL
;
A
#
# COMPACT_ATOMS: atom_id res chain seq x y z
N MET A 1 12.68 32.85 -17.97
CA MET A 1 13.10 31.42 -17.93
C MET A 1 13.27 30.93 -16.47
N ALA A 2 12.22 30.98 -15.63
CA ALA A 2 12.30 30.55 -14.21
C ALA A 2 11.23 29.52 -13.81
N PHE A 3 10.21 29.32 -14.66
CA PHE A 3 9.13 28.36 -14.41
C PHE A 3 9.48 26.91 -14.82
N HIS A 4 10.64 26.71 -15.46
CA HIS A 4 11.06 25.43 -16.05
C HIS A 4 12.18 24.70 -15.27
N LEU A 5 12.60 25.20 -14.10
CA LEU A 5 13.75 24.63 -13.37
C LEU A 5 13.40 23.75 -12.16
N GLY A 6 12.11 23.50 -11.86
CA GLY A 6 11.75 22.54 -10.81
C GLY A 6 12.34 22.86 -9.42
N ARG A 7 12.66 24.13 -9.15
CA ARG A 7 13.18 24.57 -7.85
C ARG A 7 12.03 25.07 -7.00
N PHE A 8 11.21 24.15 -6.51
CA PHE A 8 10.25 24.47 -5.45
C PHE A 8 10.93 24.63 -4.08
N SER A 9 12.27 24.58 -4.03
CA SER A 9 13.09 24.84 -2.84
C SER A 9 12.70 26.11 -2.11
N ASP A 10 12.48 27.19 -2.87
CA ASP A 10 12.21 28.50 -2.31
C ASP A 10 10.76 28.55 -1.77
N LEU A 11 9.83 27.87 -2.44
CA LEU A 11 8.47 27.66 -1.95
C LEU A 11 8.47 26.87 -0.64
N TYR A 12 9.23 25.78 -0.54
CA TYR A 12 9.31 24.98 0.67
C TYR A 12 9.92 25.78 1.82
N ALA A 13 11.02 26.50 1.58
CA ALA A 13 11.65 27.35 2.57
C ALA A 13 10.73 28.46 3.08
N LEU A 14 9.94 29.08 2.19
CA LEU A 14 8.94 30.09 2.59
C LEU A 14 7.80 29.48 3.42
N LEU A 15 7.30 28.32 3.01
CA LEU A 15 6.21 27.64 3.72
C LEU A 15 6.64 27.11 5.08
N GLU A 16 7.89 26.67 5.23
CA GLU A 16 8.44 26.18 6.50
C GLU A 16 8.94 27.29 7.43
N GLY A 17 9.35 28.43 6.88
CA GLY A 17 9.99 29.51 7.65
C GLY A 17 9.04 30.57 8.21
N PHE A 18 7.84 30.74 7.63
CA PHE A 18 6.90 31.79 8.02
C PHE A 18 5.63 31.23 8.65
N HIS A 19 5.10 31.93 9.65
CA HIS A 19 3.81 31.61 10.24
C HIS A 19 2.71 32.29 9.44
N PHE A 20 1.72 31.51 9.00
CA PHE A 20 0.62 31.99 8.19
C PHE A 20 -0.69 31.96 8.97
N SER A 21 -1.60 32.89 8.65
CA SER A 21 -2.94 32.89 9.24
C SER A 21 -3.75 31.68 8.77
N ASN A 22 -4.58 31.12 9.65
CA ASN A 22 -5.42 29.93 9.36
C ASN A 22 -6.32 30.11 8.13
N ARG A 23 -6.70 31.34 7.79
CA ARG A 23 -7.50 31.63 6.56
C ARG A 23 -6.73 31.32 5.27
N SER A 24 -5.40 31.41 5.30
CA SER A 24 -4.53 31.14 4.16
C SER A 24 -4.05 29.69 4.09
N HIS A 25 -4.17 28.91 5.17
CA HIS A 25 -3.70 27.53 5.23
C HIS A 25 -4.23 26.64 4.10
N PRO A 26 -5.53 26.65 3.72
CA PRO A 26 -6.02 25.77 2.66
C PRO A 26 -5.31 25.98 1.32
N LEU A 27 -5.04 27.24 0.96
CA LEU A 27 -4.32 27.58 -0.27
C LEU A 27 -2.86 27.14 -0.21
N LEU A 28 -2.19 27.37 0.93
CA LEU A 28 -0.79 27.00 1.12
C LEU A 28 -0.57 25.49 1.13
N GLN A 29 -1.49 24.74 1.75
CA GLN A 29 -1.51 23.27 1.72
C GLN A 29 -1.70 22.75 0.30
N GLN A 30 -2.59 23.36 -0.50
CA GLN A 30 -2.75 23.00 -1.90
C GLN A 30 -1.48 23.26 -2.71
N LEU A 31 -0.80 24.39 -2.48
CA LEU A 31 0.47 24.72 -3.14
C LEU A 31 1.57 23.72 -2.79
N TRP A 32 1.74 23.38 -1.50
CA TRP A 32 2.69 22.36 -1.03
C TRP A 32 2.48 21.02 -1.74
N LEU A 33 1.24 20.52 -1.73
CA LEU A 33 0.90 19.24 -2.34
C LEU A 33 1.08 19.26 -3.86
N ARG A 34 0.66 20.34 -4.51
CA ARG A 34 0.80 20.50 -5.97
C ARG A 34 2.26 20.51 -6.39
N ALA A 35 3.11 21.25 -5.69
CA ALA A 35 4.54 21.31 -5.97
C ALA A 35 5.17 19.90 -5.91
N HIS A 36 4.95 19.17 -4.82
CA HIS A 36 5.48 17.80 -4.70
C HIS A 36 4.86 16.80 -5.69
N TYR A 37 3.60 16.96 -6.07
CA TYR A 37 3.01 16.12 -7.13
C TYR A 37 3.69 16.40 -8.47
N LEU A 38 3.87 17.66 -8.86
CA LEU A 38 4.51 18.03 -10.12
C LEU A 38 5.96 17.53 -10.18
N GLU A 39 6.74 17.69 -9.10
CA GLU A 39 8.09 17.12 -9.01
C GLU A 39 8.08 15.61 -9.20
N ALA A 40 7.17 14.91 -8.52
CA ALA A 40 7.08 13.45 -8.60
C ALA A 40 6.58 12.96 -9.97
N GLU A 41 5.70 13.71 -10.64
CA GLU A 41 5.22 13.42 -11.99
C GLU A 41 6.34 13.61 -13.01
N CYS A 42 7.10 14.69 -12.88
CA CYS A 42 8.27 14.99 -13.71
C CYS A 42 9.34 13.91 -13.57
N GLN A 43 9.70 13.53 -12.34
CA GLN A 43 10.71 12.49 -12.08
C GLN A 43 10.31 11.11 -12.62
N ARG A 44 9.00 10.81 -12.68
CA ARG A 44 8.50 9.49 -13.11
C ARG A 44 8.09 9.46 -14.58
N GLY A 45 8.03 10.61 -15.27
CA GLY A 45 7.58 10.74 -16.65
C GLY A 45 6.12 10.31 -16.89
N ARG A 46 5.30 10.21 -15.83
CA ARG A 46 3.90 9.78 -15.91
C ARG A 46 3.03 10.42 -14.82
N PRO A 47 1.73 10.66 -15.08
CA PRO A 47 0.84 11.25 -14.09
C PRO A 47 0.70 10.38 -12.83
N LEU A 48 0.55 11.02 -11.68
CA LEU A 48 0.45 10.36 -10.39
C LEU A 48 -0.98 9.87 -10.12
N GLY A 49 -1.15 8.55 -10.03
CA GLY A 49 -2.38 7.94 -9.52
C GLY A 49 -2.58 8.16 -8.01
N ALA A 50 -3.77 7.80 -7.50
CA ALA A 50 -4.16 8.01 -6.09
C ALA A 50 -3.14 7.47 -5.08
N VAL A 51 -2.60 6.27 -5.32
CA VAL A 51 -1.57 5.65 -4.47
C VAL A 51 -0.25 6.43 -4.52
N GLY A 52 0.13 6.94 -5.69
CA GLY A 52 1.29 7.81 -5.85
C GLY A 52 1.15 9.08 -5.00
N LYS A 53 0.01 9.76 -5.14
CA LYS A 53 -0.31 10.96 -4.33
C LYS A 53 -0.32 10.66 -2.83
N TYR A 54 -0.81 9.48 -2.41
CA TYR A 54 -0.74 9.06 -1.01
C TYR A 54 0.72 8.89 -0.53
N ARG A 55 1.59 8.25 -1.32
CA ARG A 55 3.02 8.07 -0.96
C ARG A 55 3.74 9.41 -0.83
N ILE A 56 3.44 10.38 -1.70
CA ILE A 56 4.00 11.73 -1.62
C ILE A 56 3.56 12.45 -0.34
N ARG A 57 2.26 12.46 -0.02
CA ARG A 57 1.73 13.02 1.23
C ARG A 57 2.37 12.43 2.49
N ARG A 58 2.71 11.14 2.45
CA ARG A 58 3.41 10.46 3.55
C ARG A 58 4.90 10.78 3.62
N LYS A 59 5.55 11.00 2.49
CA LYS A 59 6.98 11.33 2.43
C LYS A 59 7.24 12.79 2.80
N PHE A 60 6.31 13.68 2.42
CA PHE A 60 6.39 15.13 2.64
C PHE A 60 5.13 15.60 3.36
N PRO A 61 5.03 15.37 4.69
CA PRO A 61 3.91 15.85 5.48
C PRO A 61 3.83 17.38 5.44
N LEU A 62 2.64 17.92 5.69
CA LEU A 62 2.46 19.36 5.74
C LEU A 62 3.26 19.95 6.92
N PRO A 63 4.01 21.05 6.71
CA PRO A 63 4.73 21.70 7.80
C PRO A 63 3.77 22.32 8.81
N ARG A 64 4.18 22.34 10.10
CA ARG A 64 3.34 22.83 11.22
C ARG A 64 2.93 24.30 11.09
N THR A 65 3.63 25.06 10.27
CA THR A 65 3.36 26.47 9.93
C THR A 65 2.07 26.67 9.14
N ILE A 66 1.60 25.63 8.44
CA ILE A 66 0.38 25.65 7.61
C ILE A 66 -0.59 24.51 7.99
N TRP A 67 -0.35 23.84 9.12
CA TRP A 67 -1.15 22.71 9.60
C TRP A 67 -1.07 22.60 11.14
N ASP A 68 -2.22 22.62 11.80
CA ASP A 68 -2.35 22.63 13.28
C ASP A 68 -1.95 21.30 13.97
N GLY A 69 -1.45 20.33 13.20
CA GLY A 69 -0.79 19.13 13.75
C GLY A 69 -1.73 17.99 14.15
N GLU A 70 -3.02 18.03 13.76
CA GLU A 70 -3.89 16.86 13.96
C GLU A 70 -3.38 15.69 13.09
N GLU A 71 -2.67 14.77 13.73
CA GLU A 71 -2.13 13.59 13.09
C GLU A 71 -3.28 12.63 12.78
N THR A 72 -3.54 12.37 11.49
CA THR A 72 -4.45 11.29 11.11
C THR A 72 -3.74 9.97 11.40
N SER A 73 -3.86 9.47 12.63
CA SER A 73 -3.35 8.14 12.98
C SER A 73 -4.09 7.10 12.15
N TYR A 74 -3.47 6.67 11.05
CA TYR A 74 -3.95 5.58 10.19
C TYR A 74 -3.85 4.21 10.89
N CYS A 75 -3.24 4.21 12.06
CA CYS A 75 -3.00 3.09 12.91
C CYS A 75 -4.25 2.93 13.81
N PHE A 76 -5.00 1.81 13.67
CA PHE A 76 -6.16 1.50 14.52
C PHE A 76 -5.87 1.67 16.03
N LYS A 77 -6.90 1.69 16.89
CA LYS A 77 -6.65 1.60 18.34
C LYS A 77 -6.00 0.25 18.68
N GLU A 78 -5.17 0.22 19.71
CA GLU A 78 -4.42 -1.00 20.11
C GLU A 78 -5.35 -2.20 20.34
N LYS A 79 -6.47 -1.99 21.04
CA LYS A 79 -7.52 -2.99 21.24
C LYS A 79 -8.03 -3.62 19.93
N SER A 80 -8.27 -2.81 18.90
CA SER A 80 -8.73 -3.30 17.59
C SER A 80 -7.66 -4.15 16.89
N ARG A 81 -6.37 -3.85 17.09
CA ARG A 81 -5.28 -4.67 16.54
C ARG A 81 -5.23 -6.04 17.18
N SER A 82 -5.32 -6.12 18.50
CA SER A 82 -5.23 -7.39 19.21
C SER A 82 -6.31 -8.37 18.75
N VAL A 83 -7.57 -7.90 18.65
CA VAL A 83 -8.69 -8.72 18.17
C VAL A 83 -8.48 -9.21 16.74
N LEU A 84 -8.03 -8.34 15.83
CA LEU A 84 -7.76 -8.74 14.44
C LEU A 84 -6.59 -9.73 14.33
N TRP A 85 -5.56 -9.53 15.16
CA TRP A 85 -4.38 -10.38 15.19
C TRP A 85 -4.73 -11.78 15.70
N GLU A 86 -5.34 -11.89 16.88
CA GLU A 86 -5.80 -13.16 17.46
C GLU A 86 -6.69 -13.95 16.48
N TRP A 87 -7.67 -13.28 15.87
CA TRP A 87 -8.54 -13.92 14.89
C TRP A 87 -7.78 -14.43 13.66
N TYR A 88 -6.77 -13.68 13.20
CA TYR A 88 -5.95 -14.05 12.06
C TYR A 88 -5.15 -15.35 12.27
N TYR A 89 -4.64 -15.58 13.49
CA TYR A 89 -3.93 -16.82 13.81
C TYR A 89 -4.85 -18.04 13.75
N CYS A 90 -6.10 -17.89 14.15
CA CYS A 90 -7.08 -18.98 14.07
C CYS A 90 -7.61 -19.18 12.65
N LYS A 91 -7.97 -18.09 11.97
CA LYS A 91 -8.63 -18.12 10.66
C LYS A 91 -8.14 -16.94 9.82
N PRO A 92 -7.31 -17.14 8.78
CA PRO A 92 -6.82 -16.02 7.96
C PRO A 92 -7.84 -15.52 6.91
N TYR A 93 -8.97 -16.22 6.74
CA TYR A 93 -9.99 -15.95 5.71
C TYR A 93 -11.40 -15.85 6.33
N PRO A 94 -11.81 -14.65 6.80
CA PRO A 94 -13.16 -14.42 7.31
C PRO A 94 -14.19 -14.36 6.19
N SER A 95 -15.33 -15.01 6.43
CA SER A 95 -16.55 -14.87 5.63
C SER A 95 -17.14 -13.44 5.75
N PRO A 96 -18.03 -13.02 4.83
CA PRO A 96 -18.67 -11.71 4.92
C PRO A 96 -19.38 -11.45 6.25
N ARG A 97 -20.00 -12.49 6.84
CA ARG A 97 -20.67 -12.39 8.15
C ARG A 97 -19.66 -12.15 9.28
N GLU A 98 -18.57 -12.90 9.29
CA GLU A 98 -17.50 -12.76 10.30
C GLU A 98 -16.80 -11.41 10.19
N LYS A 99 -16.59 -10.89 8.98
CA LYS A 99 -16.07 -9.53 8.79
C LYS A 99 -16.96 -8.46 9.40
N ARG A 100 -18.29 -8.61 9.32
CA ARG A 100 -19.24 -7.69 9.96
C ARG A 100 -19.17 -7.80 11.48
N ALA A 101 -19.06 -9.02 12.03
CA ALA A 101 -18.88 -9.23 13.47
C ALA A 101 -17.56 -8.61 13.98
N LEU A 102 -16.46 -8.82 13.26
CA LEU A 102 -15.16 -8.21 13.56
C LEU A 102 -15.21 -6.68 13.47
N ALA A 103 -15.90 -6.14 12.46
CA ALA A 103 -16.12 -4.70 12.32
C ALA A 103 -16.84 -4.13 13.55
N ALA A 104 -17.93 -4.77 13.99
CA ALA A 104 -18.67 -4.38 15.20
C ALA A 104 -17.80 -4.47 16.46
N ALA A 105 -17.05 -5.58 16.64
CA ALA A 105 -16.20 -5.79 17.82
C ALA A 105 -15.01 -4.82 17.90
N THR A 106 -14.48 -4.39 16.75
CA THR A 106 -13.28 -3.55 16.67
C THR A 106 -13.58 -2.06 16.52
N GLY A 107 -14.85 -1.69 16.28
CA GLY A 107 -15.24 -0.32 15.93
C GLY A 107 -14.74 0.13 14.56
N LEU A 108 -14.42 -0.82 13.67
CA LEU A 108 -13.94 -0.56 12.32
C LEU A 108 -15.05 -0.79 11.29
N THR A 109 -14.89 -0.25 10.09
CA THR A 109 -15.78 -0.58 8.97
C THR A 109 -15.44 -1.96 8.40
N ALA A 110 -16.43 -2.65 7.83
CA ALA A 110 -16.22 -3.95 7.17
C ALA A 110 -15.16 -3.87 6.04
N THR A 111 -15.03 -2.71 5.40
CA THR A 111 -13.99 -2.43 4.40
C THR A 111 -12.60 -2.35 5.02
N GLN A 112 -12.46 -1.67 6.17
CA GLN A 112 -11.20 -1.61 6.92
C GLN A 112 -10.74 -3.00 7.37
N VAL A 113 -11.65 -3.80 7.93
CA VAL A 113 -11.39 -5.20 8.30
C VAL A 113 -10.98 -6.00 7.06
N SER A 114 -11.74 -5.92 5.96
CA SER A 114 -11.43 -6.61 4.70
C SER A 114 -10.03 -6.28 4.18
N ASN A 115 -9.68 -4.99 4.19
CA ASN A 115 -8.37 -4.52 3.75
C ASN A 115 -7.26 -4.96 4.69
N TRP A 116 -7.49 -4.97 6.00
CA TRP A 116 -6.52 -5.44 6.97
C TRP A 116 -6.14 -6.91 6.72
N PHE A 117 -7.12 -7.80 6.57
CA PHE A 117 -6.88 -9.23 6.30
C PHE A 117 -6.17 -9.44 4.95
N LYS A 118 -6.58 -8.71 3.91
CA LYS A 118 -5.92 -8.75 2.60
C LYS A 118 -4.44 -8.32 2.71
N ASN A 119 -4.18 -7.20 3.37
CA ASN A 119 -2.84 -6.65 3.50
C ASN A 119 -1.95 -7.52 4.39
N ARG A 120 -2.50 -8.14 5.44
CA ARG A 120 -1.76 -9.08 6.30
C ARG A 120 -1.29 -10.30 5.52
N ARG A 121 -2.18 -10.97 4.78
CA ARG A 121 -1.81 -12.10 3.90
C ARG A 121 -0.82 -11.72 2.81
N GLN A 122 -0.86 -10.49 2.30
CA GLN A 122 0.13 -10.01 1.34
C GLN A 122 1.51 -9.86 1.98
N ARG A 123 1.60 -9.30 3.20
CA ARG A 123 2.86 -9.20 3.95
C ARG A 123 3.42 -10.58 4.29
N ASP A 124 2.56 -11.50 4.72
CA ASP A 124 2.98 -12.86 5.05
C ASP A 124 3.50 -13.58 3.80
N ARG A 125 2.84 -13.46 2.64
CA ARG A 125 3.39 -14.00 1.39
C ARG A 125 4.71 -13.37 0.97
N ALA A 126 4.88 -12.06 1.18
CA ALA A 126 6.12 -11.36 0.88
C ALA A 126 7.26 -11.76 1.85
N ALA A 127 6.93 -12.09 3.11
CA ALA A 127 7.87 -12.56 4.12
C ALA A 127 8.21 -14.05 3.96
N HIS A 128 7.24 -14.89 3.58
CA HIS A 128 7.37 -16.36 3.47
C HIS A 128 7.76 -16.84 2.07
N GLY A 129 8.28 -15.97 1.20
CA GLY A 129 8.99 -16.37 -0.03
C GLY A 129 10.33 -17.07 0.23
N ALA A 130 10.80 -17.08 1.49
CA ALA A 130 11.95 -17.85 1.97
C ALA A 130 11.59 -18.55 3.30
N ALA A 131 11.44 -19.88 3.24
CA ALA A 131 11.45 -20.83 4.37
C ALA A 131 10.36 -20.77 5.49
N TYR A 132 9.45 -21.78 5.44
CA TYR A 132 8.96 -22.66 6.54
C TYR A 132 7.85 -22.18 7.53
N PRO A 133 7.17 -23.09 8.27
CA PRO A 133 6.26 -24.18 7.87
C PRO A 133 4.77 -23.91 8.18
N LYS A 134 3.87 -24.71 7.58
CA LYS A 134 2.47 -24.82 7.99
C LYS A 134 2.33 -25.59 9.31
N ALA A 135 1.80 -24.95 10.34
CA ALA A 135 1.09 -25.61 11.42
C ALA A 135 -0.01 -24.66 11.93
N TYR A 136 -1.23 -24.80 11.40
CA TYR A 136 -2.43 -24.24 12.03
C TYR A 136 -3.15 -25.43 12.68
N PRO A 137 -2.97 -25.68 14.00
CA PRO A 137 -3.69 -26.74 14.67
C PRO A 137 -5.07 -26.20 15.08
N PHE A 138 -6.08 -26.44 14.27
CA PHE A 138 -7.43 -26.78 14.73
C PHE A 138 -8.25 -27.33 13.55
N SER A 139 -8.40 -28.66 13.53
CA SER A 139 -9.45 -29.33 12.76
C SER A 139 -10.76 -29.18 13.51
N ASP A 140 -11.77 -28.60 12.86
CA ASP A 140 -13.11 -29.19 12.90
C ASP A 140 -13.88 -28.90 11.60
N ASN A 141 -14.69 -29.88 11.23
CA ASN A 141 -15.26 -30.20 9.93
C ASN A 141 -16.15 -29.13 9.29
N GLY A 142 -16.15 -29.11 7.95
CA GLY A 142 -17.32 -28.70 7.18
C GLY A 142 -17.05 -28.11 5.80
N ARG A 143 -17.01 -28.99 4.79
CA ARG A 143 -17.02 -28.75 3.32
C ARG A 143 -15.65 -28.50 2.65
N SER A 144 -15.11 -29.57 2.08
CA SER A 144 -14.14 -29.52 0.97
C SER A 144 -14.76 -28.85 -0.27
N PRO A 145 -13.98 -28.07 -1.04
CA PRO A 145 -14.10 -28.05 -2.49
C PRO A 145 -12.98 -28.91 -3.12
N PRO A 146 -13.26 -29.69 -4.18
CA PRO A 146 -12.26 -30.48 -4.88
C PRO A 146 -11.43 -29.61 -5.83
N GLY A 147 -10.16 -29.98 -6.00
CA GLY A 147 -9.38 -29.66 -7.19
C GLY A 147 -8.54 -28.38 -7.14
N SER A 148 -7.30 -28.49 -6.67
CA SER A 148 -6.18 -27.72 -7.22
C SER A 148 -5.11 -28.72 -7.65
N PRO A 149 -4.72 -28.79 -8.93
CA PRO A 149 -3.58 -29.60 -9.33
C PRO A 149 -2.31 -28.93 -8.79
N SER A 150 -1.50 -29.70 -8.07
CA SER A 150 -0.20 -29.24 -7.59
C SER A 150 0.82 -29.21 -8.74
N PRO A 151 1.83 -28.32 -8.68
CA PRO A 151 2.76 -28.06 -9.76
C PRO A 151 3.94 -29.04 -9.73
N LEU A 152 4.27 -29.66 -10.86
CA LEU A 152 5.57 -30.31 -11.04
C LEU A 152 6.58 -29.23 -11.45
N PHE A 153 7.60 -29.07 -10.61
CA PHE A 153 8.81 -28.32 -10.90
C PHE A 153 9.53 -28.89 -12.13
N SER A 154 10.16 -28.02 -12.93
CA SER A 154 11.59 -28.15 -13.23
C SER A 154 12.15 -26.94 -13.98
N CYS A 155 13.14 -26.29 -13.37
CA CYS A 155 14.11 -25.43 -14.07
C CYS A 155 14.94 -26.30 -15.01
N SER A 156 15.13 -25.90 -16.27
CA SER A 156 16.36 -26.11 -17.06
C SER A 156 16.33 -25.27 -18.35
N GLN A 157 17.30 -24.35 -18.44
CA GLN A 157 17.90 -23.65 -19.60
C GLN A 157 17.13 -23.39 -20.92
N PRO A 158 17.31 -22.20 -21.54
CA PRO A 158 16.96 -21.99 -22.94
C PRO A 158 18.08 -22.53 -23.86
N PRO A 159 17.77 -23.23 -24.97
CA PRO A 159 18.75 -23.45 -26.01
C PRO A 159 18.74 -22.31 -27.02
N LEU A 160 19.95 -21.87 -27.37
CA LEU A 160 20.28 -21.18 -28.61
C LEU A 160 19.94 -22.10 -29.80
N LEU A 161 19.44 -21.53 -30.90
CA LEU A 161 19.54 -22.20 -32.20
C LEU A 161 19.98 -21.20 -33.26
N SER A 162 21.19 -21.42 -33.77
CA SER A 162 21.77 -20.81 -34.94
C SER A 162 21.75 -21.80 -36.12
N HIS A 163 21.17 -21.34 -37.23
CA HIS A 163 21.70 -21.40 -38.60
C HIS A 163 21.48 -22.60 -39.56
N MET A 164 21.31 -22.22 -40.84
CA MET A 164 21.37 -22.93 -42.15
C MET A 164 20.12 -23.76 -42.53
N GLY A 165 19.53 -23.72 -43.74
CA GLY A 165 19.82 -23.06 -45.02
C GLY A 165 19.04 -23.76 -46.17
N GLY A 166 18.76 -23.06 -47.28
CA GLY A 166 18.31 -23.58 -48.59
C GLY A 166 16.79 -23.63 -48.81
N GLY A 167 16.19 -23.26 -49.95
CA GLY A 167 16.65 -22.77 -51.25
C GLY A 167 15.55 -23.01 -52.31
N GLN A 168 15.57 -22.23 -53.41
CA GLN A 168 14.88 -22.43 -54.72
C GLN A 168 13.35 -22.24 -54.76
N LEU A 169 12.71 -21.58 -55.73
CA LEU A 169 13.05 -21.03 -57.07
C LEU A 169 12.43 -19.64 -57.23
#